data_AF-A0A0N5CJ53-F1
#
_entry.id   AF-A0A0N5CJ53-F1
#
_cell.length_a   1.000
_cell.length_b   1.000
_cell.length_c   1.000
_cell.angle_alpha   90.00
_cell.angle_beta   90.00
_cell.angle_gamma   90.00
#
_symmetry.space_group_name_H-M   'P 1'
#
loop_
_entity.id
_entity.type
_entity.pdbx_description
1 polymer ?
#
loop_
_entity_poly.entity_id
_entity_poly.type
_entity_poly.pdbx_seq_one_letter_code
_entity_poly.pdbx_strand_id
1 'polypeptide(L)'
;MHELAVKQKLITEQDPQSYGLLCLSPEEKRTLLQEGYQLPTTLPLTKSEKEALKTVRRKIKNKLSAKESRRKRKEYLDTLEQRVQCFRNENSILKLKVSFNNYV
;
A
#
# COMPACT_ATOMS: atom_id res chain seq x y z
N MET A 1 0.36 0.55 11.66
CA MET A 1 -0.04 1.28 10.43
C MET A 1 1.17 1.32 9.51
N HIS A 2 1.05 0.85 8.26
CA HIS A 2 2.07 0.06 7.53
C HIS A 2 3.22 0.85 6.85
N GLU A 3 4.41 0.23 6.80
CA GLU A 3 5.75 0.74 6.45
C GLU A 3 5.92 1.31 5.02
N LEU A 4 5.14 0.82 4.05
CA LEU A 4 5.22 1.25 2.63
C LEU A 4 4.58 2.62 2.36
N ALA A 5 3.62 3.06 3.19
CA ALA A 5 3.06 4.41 3.11
C ALA A 5 4.07 5.48 3.57
N VAL A 6 4.93 5.13 4.53
CA VAL A 6 5.98 6.02 5.07
C VAL A 6 7.18 6.07 4.12
N LYS A 7 7.53 4.94 3.47
CA LYS A 7 8.70 4.85 2.57
C LYS A 7 8.57 5.61 1.26
N GLN A 8 7.37 5.81 0.71
CA GLN A 8 7.23 6.39 -0.64
C GLN A 8 7.11 7.92 -0.68
N LYS A 9 7.00 8.63 0.46
CA LYS A 9 6.92 10.12 0.53
C LYS A 9 6.04 10.77 -0.56
N LEU A 10 4.92 10.13 -0.92
CA LEU A 10 4.06 10.56 -2.04
C LEU A 10 3.15 11.75 -1.69
N ILE A 11 3.20 12.21 -0.45
CA ILE A 11 2.36 13.28 0.09
C ILE A 11 3.26 14.18 0.91
N THR A 12 3.18 15.49 0.70
CA THR A 12 3.97 16.45 1.49
C THR A 12 3.42 16.58 2.90
N GLU A 13 4.31 16.59 3.90
CA GLU A 13 3.99 16.82 5.33
C GLU A 13 3.83 18.31 5.68
N GLN A 14 3.74 19.20 4.69
CA GLN A 14 3.58 20.63 4.93
C GLN A 14 2.25 20.93 5.61
N ASP A 15 2.35 21.72 6.68
CA ASP A 15 1.20 22.23 7.42
C ASP A 15 0.37 23.17 6.52
N PRO A 16 -0.93 22.88 6.30
CA PRO A 16 -1.82 23.75 5.53
C PRO A 16 -2.06 25.14 6.15
N GLN A 17 -1.58 25.40 7.37
CA GLN A 17 -1.54 26.72 8.01
C GLN A 17 -0.21 27.48 7.83
N SER A 18 0.80 26.85 7.21
CA SER A 18 2.09 27.50 6.95
C SER A 18 1.97 28.63 5.92
N TYR A 19 2.93 29.56 5.93
CA TYR A 19 3.02 30.67 4.98
C TYR A 19 4.15 30.39 3.99
N GLY A 20 3.91 30.62 2.69
CA GLY A 20 4.94 30.42 1.64
C GLY A 20 4.43 29.72 0.37
N LEU A 21 5.35 29.12 -0.38
CA LEU A 21 5.05 28.37 -1.60
C LEU A 21 4.52 26.97 -1.24
N LEU A 22 3.43 26.55 -1.89
CA LEU A 22 2.87 25.22 -1.70
C LEU A 22 3.78 24.16 -2.36
N CYS A 23 4.47 23.35 -1.56
CA CYS A 23 5.29 22.25 -2.07
C CYS A 23 4.43 21.00 -2.24
N LEU A 24 3.79 20.86 -3.40
CA LEU A 24 3.08 19.63 -3.76
C LEU A 24 4.04 18.58 -4.31
N SER A 25 3.87 17.33 -3.89
CA SER A 25 4.54 16.19 -4.53
C SER A 25 4.10 16.04 -6.01
N PRO A 26 4.90 15.40 -6.87
CA PRO A 26 4.51 15.13 -8.25
C PRO A 26 3.17 14.37 -8.35
N GLU A 27 2.94 13.40 -7.45
CA GLU A 27 1.66 12.69 -7.33
C GLU A 27 0.50 13.59 -6.93
N GLU A 28 0.70 14.52 -5.98
CA GLU A 28 -0.35 15.48 -5.58
C GLU A 28 -0.72 16.40 -6.75
N LYS A 29 0.26 16.94 -7.47
CA LYS A 29 0.03 17.80 -8.66
C LYS A 29 -0.74 17.05 -9.75
N ARG A 30 -0.33 15.82 -10.06
CA ARG A 30 -0.99 14.98 -11.06
C ARG A 30 -2.43 14.65 -10.67
N THR A 31 -2.66 14.29 -9.41
CA THR A 31 -3.99 13.91 -8.93
C THR A 31 -4.92 15.13 -8.86
N LEU A 32 -4.42 16.31 -8.47
CA LEU A 32 -5.20 17.56 -8.50
C LEU A 32 -5.65 17.91 -9.93
N LEU A 33 -4.73 17.88 -10.90
CA LEU A 33 -5.05 18.12 -12.30
C LEU A 33 -6.06 17.11 -12.85
N GLN A 34 -5.90 15.82 -12.52
CA GLN A 34 -6.82 14.77 -12.97
C GLN A 34 -8.24 14.95 -12.42
N GLU A 35 -8.38 15.53 -11.24
CA GLU A 35 -9.67 15.85 -10.62
C GLU A 35 -10.24 17.19 -11.10
N GLY A 36 -9.52 17.91 -11.97
CA GLY A 36 -9.94 19.20 -12.52
C GLY A 36 -9.73 20.38 -11.56
N TYR A 37 -8.96 20.19 -10.48
CA TYR A 37 -8.63 21.28 -9.57
C TYR A 37 -7.48 22.12 -10.12
N GLN A 38 -7.59 23.44 -9.97
CA GLN A 38 -6.50 24.38 -10.25
C GLN A 38 -5.34 24.11 -9.29
N LEU A 39 -4.11 24.14 -9.78
CA LEU A 39 -2.91 23.97 -8.96
C LEU A 39 -2.70 25.24 -8.12
N PRO A 40 -2.89 25.19 -6.79
CA PRO A 40 -2.65 26.36 -5.96
C PRO A 40 -1.14 26.59 -5.91
N THR A 41 -0.70 27.80 -6.19
CA THR A 41 0.74 28.12 -6.26
C THR A 41 1.21 28.90 -5.02
N THR A 42 0.30 29.56 -4.31
CA THR A 42 0.60 30.46 -3.19
C THR A 42 -0.30 30.21 -1.98
N LEU A 43 0.27 30.21 -0.77
CA LEU A 43 -0.49 30.22 0.48
C LEU A 43 -0.90 31.66 0.85
N PRO A 44 -2.03 31.86 1.58
CA PRO A 44 -2.91 30.86 2.17
C PRO A 44 -3.93 30.29 1.19
N LEU A 45 -4.15 28.97 1.26
CA LEU A 45 -5.20 28.27 0.52
C LEU A 45 -6.59 28.75 0.95
N THR A 46 -7.47 28.96 -0.01
CA THR A 46 -8.91 29.16 0.21
C THR A 46 -9.55 27.89 0.80
N LYS A 47 -10.73 28.02 1.40
CA LYS A 47 -11.46 26.89 2.00
C LYS A 47 -11.71 25.76 1.00
N SER A 48 -12.02 26.09 -0.25
CA SER A 48 -12.21 25.13 -1.34
C SER A 48 -10.92 24.38 -1.69
N GLU A 49 -9.79 25.08 -1.79
CA GLU A 49 -8.50 24.45 -2.11
C GLU A 49 -8.00 23.53 -0.99
N LYS A 50 -8.26 23.89 0.29
CA LYS A 50 -7.96 23.01 1.43
C LYS A 50 -8.75 21.69 1.36
N GLU A 51 -10.04 21.76 1.03
CA GLU A 51 -10.88 20.56 0.89
C GLU A 51 -10.51 19.72 -0.34
N ALA A 52 -10.15 20.37 -1.45
CA ALA A 52 -9.64 19.68 -2.64
C ALA A 52 -8.33 18.91 -2.33
N LEU A 53 -7.38 19.58 -1.68
CA LEU A 53 -6.11 18.98 -1.29
C LEU A 53 -6.31 17.82 -0.32
N LYS A 54 -7.21 17.97 0.67
CA LYS A 54 -7.57 16.90 1.60
C LYS A 54 -8.15 15.68 0.88
N THR A 55 -9.02 15.90 -0.10
CA THR A 55 -9.62 14.84 -0.91
C THR A 55 -8.57 14.11 -1.75
N VAL A 56 -7.67 14.85 -2.40
CA VAL A 56 -6.56 14.28 -3.17
C VAL A 56 -5.61 13.47 -2.28
N ARG A 57 -5.18 14.03 -1.14
CA ARG A 57 -4.34 13.33 -0.16
C ARG A 57 -5.02 12.05 0.35
N ARG A 58 -6.34 12.07 0.56
CA ARG A 58 -7.11 10.88 0.94
C ARG A 58 -7.14 9.84 -0.18
N LYS A 59 -7.36 10.23 -1.43
CA LYS A 59 -7.36 9.32 -2.61
C LYS A 59 -6.00 8.64 -2.78
N ILE A 60 -4.91 9.39 -2.65
CA ILE A 60 -3.53 8.84 -2.72
C ILE A 60 -3.31 7.82 -1.59
N LYS A 61 -3.68 8.16 -0.34
CA LYS A 61 -3.59 7.23 0.80
C LYS A 61 -4.40 5.95 0.59
N ASN A 62 -5.64 6.08 0.10
CA ASN A 62 -6.49 4.93 -0.16
C ASN A 62 -5.93 4.02 -1.26
N LYS A 63 -5.37 4.59 -2.33
CA LYS A 63 -4.74 3.82 -3.41
C LYS A 63 -3.57 2.98 -2.89
N LEU A 64 -2.73 3.56 -2.03
CA LEU A 64 -1.61 2.86 -1.40
C LEU A 64 -2.09 1.78 -0.43
N SER A 65 -3.05 2.10 0.43
CA SER A 65 -3.62 1.16 1.39
C SER A 65 -4.27 -0.04 0.71
N ALA A 66 -5.00 0.18 -0.39
CA ALA A 66 -5.61 -0.88 -1.18
C ALA A 66 -4.55 -1.78 -1.84
N LYS A 67 -3.48 -1.20 -2.40
CA LYS A 67 -2.37 -1.97 -2.98
C LYS A 67 -1.69 -2.84 -1.91
N GLU A 68 -1.44 -2.27 -0.75
CA GLU A 68 -0.80 -2.96 0.36
C GLU A 68 -1.63 -4.11 0.90
N SER A 69 -2.94 -3.88 1.06
CA SER A 69 -3.89 -4.91 1.46
C SER A 69 -3.88 -6.10 0.48
N ARG A 70 -3.85 -5.82 -0.83
CA ARG A 70 -3.75 -6.86 -1.87
C ARG A 70 -2.43 -7.62 -1.78
N ARG A 71 -1.30 -6.93 -1.59
CA ARG A 71 0.02 -7.56 -1.42
C ARG A 71 0.03 -8.52 -0.22
N LYS A 72 -0.42 -8.05 0.95
CA LYS A 72 -0.46 -8.86 2.17
C LYS A 72 -1.35 -10.10 2.03
N ARG A 73 -2.49 -9.96 1.35
CA ARG A 73 -3.37 -11.10 1.06
C ARG A 73 -2.67 -12.13 0.17
N LYS A 74 -1.96 -11.68 -0.87
CA LYS A 74 -1.19 -12.58 -1.74
C LYS A 74 -0.12 -13.32 -0.95
N GLU A 75 0.71 -12.61 -0.19
CA GLU A 75 1.78 -13.21 0.61
C GLU A 75 1.27 -14.25 1.61
N TYR A 76 0.13 -13.97 2.23
CA TYR A 76 -0.52 -14.94 3.12
C TYR A 76 -0.95 -16.22 2.38
N LEU A 77 -1.54 -16.09 1.19
CA LEU A 77 -1.90 -17.25 0.36
C LEU A 77 -0.66 -18.03 -0.09
N ASP A 78 0.35 -17.34 -0.61
CA ASP A 78 1.60 -17.96 -1.05
C ASP A 78 2.27 -18.75 0.11
N THR A 79 2.26 -18.18 1.32
CA THR A 79 2.79 -18.86 2.53
C THR A 79 1.97 -20.10 2.90
N LEU A 80 0.64 -20.03 2.78
CA LEU A 80 -0.22 -21.18 3.03
C LEU A 80 0.03 -22.30 2.01
N GLU A 81 0.11 -21.97 0.73
CA GLU A 81 0.38 -22.92 -0.34
C GLU A 81 1.73 -23.62 -0.11
N GLN A 82 2.78 -22.85 0.23
CA GLN A 82 4.09 -23.42 0.57
C GLN A 82 4.01 -24.40 1.75
N ARG A 83 3.30 -24.05 2.83
CA ARG A 83 3.14 -24.95 3.99
C ARG A 83 2.44 -26.25 3.62
N VAL A 84 1.38 -26.17 2.82
CA VAL A 84 0.66 -27.35 2.33
C VAL A 84 1.58 -28.24 1.51
N GLN A 85 2.40 -27.69 0.62
CA GLN A 85 3.37 -28.46 -0.15
C GLN A 85 4.41 -29.14 0.74
N CYS A 86 4.95 -28.43 1.73
CA CYS A 86 5.88 -29.01 2.71
C CYS A 86 5.26 -30.21 3.43
N PHE A 87 4.04 -30.07 3.96
CA PHE A 87 3.36 -31.16 4.66
C PHE A 87 3.02 -32.33 3.75
N ARG A 88 2.66 -32.07 2.48
CA ARG A 88 2.41 -33.15 1.50
C ARG A 88 3.68 -33.95 1.21
N ASN A 89 4.81 -33.27 1.02
CA ASN A 89 6.10 -33.91 0.78
C ASN A 89 6.52 -34.75 1.99
N GLU A 90 6.44 -34.17 3.19
CA GLU A 90 6.77 -34.86 4.43
C GLU A 90 5.89 -36.11 4.64
N ASN A 91 4.57 -35.98 4.44
CA ASN A 91 3.64 -37.10 4.57
C ASN A 91 3.93 -38.20 3.55
N SER A 92 4.29 -37.84 2.30
CA SER A 92 4.71 -38.82 1.29
C SER A 92 5.94 -39.61 1.74
N ILE A 93 6.95 -38.94 2.29
CA ILE A 93 8.16 -39.58 2.82
C ILE A 93 7.83 -40.50 3.99
N LEU A 94 6.99 -40.05 4.93
CA LEU A 94 6.58 -40.85 6.08
C LEU A 94 5.80 -42.10 5.65
N LYS A 95 4.88 -41.98 4.68
CA LYS A 95 4.15 -43.12 4.12
C LYS A 95 5.08 -44.17 3.50
N LEU A 96 6.10 -43.73 2.76
CA LEU A 96 7.11 -44.64 2.18
C LEU A 96 7.91 -45.37 3.27
N LYS A 97 8.30 -44.67 4.34
CA LYS A 97 8.99 -45.28 5.48
C LYS A 97 8.11 -46.31 6.20
N VAL A 98 6.85 -45.96 6.43
CA VAL A 98 5.87 -46.87 7.06
C VAL A 98 5.64 -48.09 6.17
N SER A 99 5.43 -47.90 4.86
CA SER A 99 5.27 -49.05 3.97
C SER A 99 6.50 -49.94 3.99
N PHE A 100 7.71 -49.38 3.88
CA PHE A 100 8.95 -50.15 3.93
C PHE A 100 9.06 -50.98 5.21
N ASN A 101 8.79 -50.40 6.37
CA ASN A 101 8.82 -51.10 7.66
C ASN A 101 7.73 -52.17 7.82
N ASN A 102 6.64 -52.15 7.03
CA ASN A 102 5.60 -53.18 7.07
C ASN A 102 5.91 -54.38 6.15
N TYR A 103 6.92 -54.27 5.28
CA TYR A 103 7.35 -55.34 4.36
C TYR A 103 8.71 -55.98 4.76
N VAL A 104 9.30 -55.54 5.87
CA VAL A 104 10.50 -56.12 6.52
C VAL A 104 10.07 -56.75 7.83
#